data_AF-A0A2T9JAY4-F1
#
_entry.id   AF-A0A2T9JAY4-F1
#
_cell.length_a   1.000
_cell.length_b   1.000
_cell.length_c   1.000
_cell.angle_alpha   90.00
_cell.angle_beta   90.00
_cell.angle_gamma   90.00
#
_symmetry.space_group_name_H-M   'P 1'
#
loop_
_entity.id
_entity.type
_entity.pdbx_description
1 polymer ?
#
loop_
_entity_poly.entity_id
_entity_poly.type
_entity_poly.pdbx_seq_one_letter_code
_entity_poly.pdbx_strand_id
1 'polypeptide(L)'
;AQVTEPVFDHRTGRTVLIPQGTRLIGRYDSQVSPEVQQARQERLAARASPPFFNGTGGATAARPSAEALDPAAPPATLAPASPNGAPAPPSSTSAREQFIAAAATRGPLAPILPRSPLSPFEVKAGALVSAALVTGINSDLPGPVIAQVTEPVFDHRTGRTVLIPQGTRLIGRYDSQVGYGQDRVLVVWTQMVFPSGRSVDLGAMVGLDAAGMSGLSGKTDRHLPVLARAIGLSTLISIGGAAAQNSAGRRGDRVVLQDAAGGVAASAGQSGQRLVERDLQRAPTLRIAPGQLVRVLIDRDLVLPPEGGSSP
;
A
#
# COMPACT_ATOMS: atom_id res chain seq x y z
N ALA A 1 50.36 -47.17 -19.53
CA ALA A 1 49.36 -46.33 -18.83
C ALA A 1 50.09 -45.22 -18.10
N GLN A 2 49.91 -43.96 -18.52
CA GLN A 2 50.09 -42.76 -17.69
C GLN A 2 49.27 -41.67 -18.39
N VAL A 3 48.09 -41.40 -17.84
CA VAL A 3 47.15 -40.38 -18.33
C VAL A 3 47.59 -39.05 -17.72
N THR A 4 47.92 -38.07 -18.56
CA THR A 4 48.32 -36.72 -18.14
C THR A 4 47.09 -35.82 -18.21
N GLU A 5 46.64 -35.26 -17.08
CA GLU A 5 45.50 -34.33 -17.08
C GLU A 5 45.94 -32.89 -17.40
N PRO A 6 45.30 -32.22 -18.37
CA PRO A 6 45.53 -30.81 -18.62
C PRO A 6 44.79 -29.95 -17.60
N VAL A 7 45.52 -29.06 -16.90
CA VAL A 7 44.94 -28.05 -16.01
C VAL A 7 45.02 -26.68 -16.69
N PHE A 8 43.91 -25.96 -16.68
CA PHE A 8 43.77 -24.65 -17.31
C PHE A 8 44.09 -23.52 -16.32
N ASP A 9 45.07 -22.67 -16.65
CA ASP A 9 45.40 -21.50 -15.83
C ASP A 9 44.59 -20.28 -16.30
N HIS A 10 43.63 -19.87 -15.46
CA HIS A 10 42.72 -18.76 -15.72
C HIS A 10 43.39 -17.37 -15.69
N ARG A 11 44.65 -17.25 -15.24
CA ARG A 11 45.37 -15.97 -15.25
C ARG A 11 46.15 -15.71 -16.54
N THR A 12 46.61 -16.77 -17.21
CA THR A 12 47.50 -16.66 -18.37
C THR A 12 46.88 -17.20 -19.66
N GLY A 13 45.70 -17.85 -19.59
CA GLY A 13 44.94 -18.30 -20.75
C GLY A 13 45.61 -19.42 -21.55
N ARG A 14 46.55 -20.15 -20.94
CA ARG A 14 47.30 -21.24 -21.58
C ARG A 14 47.17 -22.53 -20.78
N THR A 15 47.08 -23.65 -21.51
CA THR A 15 47.10 -24.99 -20.94
C THR A 15 48.56 -25.43 -20.75
N VAL A 16 48.95 -25.75 -19.51
CA VAL A 16 50.30 -26.23 -19.19
C VAL A 16 50.21 -27.63 -18.60
N LEU A 17 51.08 -28.53 -19.08
CA LEU A 17 51.18 -29.92 -18.61
C LEU A 17 52.17 -29.98 -17.44
N ILE A 18 51.73 -30.54 -16.30
CA ILE A 18 52.57 -30.69 -15.11
C ILE A 18 52.84 -32.18 -14.87
N PRO A 19 54.11 -32.63 -14.76
CA PRO A 19 54.41 -33.99 -14.36
C PRO A 19 54.10 -34.20 -12.86
N GLN A 20 53.47 -35.34 -12.54
CA GLN A 20 53.07 -35.72 -11.19
C GLN A 20 54.30 -35.87 -10.28
N GLY A 21 54.40 -35.06 -9.21
CA GLY A 21 55.45 -35.19 -8.19
C GLY A 21 55.83 -33.94 -7.38
N THR A 22 55.35 -32.74 -7.74
CA THR A 22 55.78 -31.51 -7.03
C THR A 22 54.78 -31.08 -5.96
N ARG A 23 55.10 -31.34 -4.68
CA ARG A 23 54.42 -30.72 -3.54
C ARG A 23 54.82 -29.25 -3.45
N LEU A 24 53.90 -28.34 -3.76
CA LEU A 24 54.04 -26.92 -3.42
C LEU A 24 53.60 -26.71 -1.97
N ILE A 25 54.55 -26.64 -1.05
CA ILE A 25 54.30 -26.18 0.32
C ILE A 25 54.25 -24.65 0.28
N GLY A 26 53.04 -24.10 0.06
CA GLY A 26 52.78 -22.66 0.12
C GLY A 26 52.83 -22.19 1.58
N ARG A 27 53.96 -21.63 1.99
CA ARG A 27 54.11 -20.89 3.25
C ARG A 27 53.28 -19.61 3.12
N TYR A 28 52.10 -19.55 3.76
CA TYR A 28 51.34 -18.31 3.87
C TYR A 28 52.01 -17.43 4.92
N ASP A 29 52.87 -16.51 4.46
CA ASP A 29 53.30 -15.39 5.28
C ASP A 29 52.17 -14.35 5.27
N SER A 30 51.33 -14.41 6.29
CA SER A 30 50.23 -13.48 6.52
C SER A 30 50.75 -12.22 7.22
N GLN A 31 51.51 -11.40 6.51
CA GLN A 31 51.72 -10.01 6.93
C GLN A 31 50.63 -9.16 6.26
N VAL A 32 49.46 -9.08 6.91
CA VAL A 32 48.45 -8.10 6.54
C VAL A 32 49.07 -6.73 6.78
N SER A 33 49.33 -5.99 5.69
CA SER A 33 49.90 -4.65 5.74
C SER A 33 49.11 -3.75 6.71
N PRO A 34 49.79 -2.93 7.55
CA PRO A 34 49.14 -2.13 8.59
C PRO A 34 48.06 -1.17 8.04
N GLU A 35 48.20 -0.73 6.79
CA GLU A 35 47.23 0.11 6.08
C GLU A 35 45.87 -0.56 5.88
N VAL A 36 45.86 -1.88 5.62
CA VAL A 36 44.60 -2.64 5.43
C VAL A 36 43.86 -2.83 6.76
N GLN A 37 44.60 -2.87 7.88
CA GLN A 37 44.00 -2.92 9.21
C GLN A 37 43.40 -1.56 9.61
N GLN A 38 44.09 -0.46 9.30
CA GLN A 38 43.59 0.91 9.54
C GLN A 38 42.31 1.19 8.75
N ALA A 39 42.29 0.88 7.45
CA ALA A 39 41.09 1.07 6.62
C ALA A 39 39.90 0.24 7.10
N ARG A 40 40.15 -0.94 7.69
CA ARG A 40 39.10 -1.78 8.28
C ARG A 40 38.58 -1.19 9.59
N GLN A 41 39.46 -0.65 10.44
CA GLN A 41 39.05 0.01 11.68
C GLN A 41 38.26 1.30 11.44
N GLU A 42 38.65 2.13 10.46
CA GLU A 42 37.89 3.32 10.09
C GLU A 42 36.48 2.97 9.60
N ARG A 43 36.35 1.92 8.76
CA ARG A 43 35.02 1.47 8.30
C ARG A 43 34.15 0.95 9.43
N LEU A 44 34.73 0.31 10.45
CA LEU A 44 33.98 -0.16 11.61
C LEU A 44 33.60 1.01 12.55
N ALA A 45 34.47 2.00 12.73
CA ALA A 45 34.19 3.21 13.50
C ALA A 45 33.12 4.09 12.84
N ALA A 46 33.16 4.23 11.51
CA ALA A 46 32.13 4.93 10.74
C ALA A 46 30.75 4.24 10.86
N ARG A 47 30.74 2.90 10.98
CA ARG A 47 29.50 2.12 11.16
C ARG A 47 29.00 2.11 12.60
N ALA A 48 29.89 2.32 13.58
CA ALA A 48 29.55 2.47 14.99
C ALA A 48 29.20 3.92 15.38
N SER A 49 29.31 4.86 14.44
CA SER A 49 28.93 6.25 14.66
C SER A 49 27.40 6.39 14.59
N PRO A 50 26.72 6.75 15.69
CA PRO A 50 25.28 6.99 15.66
C PRO A 50 24.99 8.21 14.77
N PRO A 51 23.92 8.18 13.94
CA PRO A 51 23.55 9.34 13.15
C PRO A 51 23.15 10.48 14.09
N PHE A 52 23.86 11.61 13.97
CA PHE A 52 23.53 12.84 14.68
C PHE A 52 22.21 13.42 14.16
N PHE A 53 21.10 13.06 14.79
CA PHE A 53 19.85 13.82 14.70
C PHE A 53 19.87 14.89 15.79
N ASN A 54 20.30 16.10 15.41
CA ASN A 54 20.24 17.28 16.27
C ASN A 54 18.80 17.81 16.32
N GLY A 55 18.05 17.41 17.34
CA GLY A 55 16.75 17.96 17.70
C GLY A 55 16.77 18.30 19.19
N THR A 56 16.95 19.58 19.49
CA THR A 56 17.05 20.14 20.84
C THR A 56 15.86 19.79 21.73
N GLY A 57 16.13 19.09 22.83
CA GLY A 57 15.21 18.87 23.96
C GLY A 57 15.98 18.21 25.10
N GLY A 58 16.22 18.96 26.18
CA GLY A 58 17.25 18.68 27.19
C GLY A 58 17.14 17.33 27.90
N ALA A 59 18.30 16.69 28.07
CA ALA A 59 18.52 15.61 29.01
C ALA A 59 19.36 16.12 30.19
N THR A 60 18.76 16.24 31.37
CA THR A 60 19.49 16.23 32.63
C THR A 60 19.95 14.80 32.91
N ALA A 61 21.27 14.65 33.03
CA ALA A 61 21.94 13.40 33.36
C ALA A 61 21.58 12.90 34.77
N ALA A 62 21.19 11.63 34.89
CA ALA A 62 21.10 10.93 36.16
C ALA A 62 22.30 9.97 36.31
N ARG A 63 23.11 10.20 37.35
CA ARG A 63 24.14 9.26 37.85
C ARG A 63 23.47 8.13 38.65
N PRO A 64 24.05 6.93 38.72
CA PRO A 64 23.56 5.89 39.61
C PRO A 64 24.13 6.11 41.03
N SER A 65 23.28 6.11 42.03
CA SER A 65 23.67 5.99 43.45
C SER A 65 23.03 4.73 44.02
N ALA A 66 23.86 3.94 44.69
CA ALA A 66 23.51 2.68 45.33
C ALA A 66 22.61 2.87 46.56
N GLU A 67 21.65 1.95 46.67
CA GLU A 67 21.19 1.22 47.86
C GLU A 67 21.39 1.84 49.25
N ALA A 68 20.27 2.25 49.88
CA ALA A 68 20.06 2.22 51.33
C ALA A 68 18.55 2.10 51.63
N LEU A 69 18.20 1.19 52.54
CA LEU A 69 16.86 0.91 53.06
C LEU A 69 16.38 2.01 54.03
N ASP A 70 15.15 2.50 53.88
CA ASP A 70 14.09 2.49 54.92
C ASP A 70 12.77 3.19 54.48
N PRO A 71 11.63 2.93 55.18
CA PRO A 71 10.27 3.04 54.63
C PRO A 71 9.53 4.32 55.06
N ALA A 72 8.83 4.98 54.14
CA ALA A 72 7.62 5.78 54.40
C ALA A 72 7.05 6.33 53.08
N ALA A 73 5.90 5.80 52.64
CA ALA A 73 5.12 6.34 51.54
C ALA A 73 4.02 7.30 52.06
N PRO A 74 3.78 8.44 51.39
CA PRO A 74 2.45 9.02 51.28
C PRO A 74 1.86 8.73 49.88
N PRO A 75 0.52 8.57 49.76
CA PRO A 75 -0.11 8.08 48.54
C PRO A 75 -0.16 9.15 47.43
N ALA A 76 0.05 8.69 46.20
CA ALA A 76 -0.12 9.48 44.98
C ALA A 76 -1.60 9.83 44.76
N THR A 77 -1.88 11.12 44.61
CA THR A 77 -3.19 11.65 44.25
C THR A 77 -3.52 11.26 42.80
N LEU A 78 -4.53 10.41 42.62
CA LEU A 78 -5.11 10.09 41.32
C LEU A 78 -5.87 11.32 40.79
N ALA A 79 -5.36 11.95 39.73
CA ALA A 79 -6.13 12.94 38.97
C ALA A 79 -7.25 12.23 38.19
N PRO A 80 -8.51 12.70 38.23
CA PRO A 80 -9.61 12.05 37.53
C PRO A 80 -9.50 12.24 36.01
N ALA A 81 -9.57 11.14 35.27
CA ALA A 81 -9.74 11.14 33.83
C ALA A 81 -11.12 11.75 33.47
N SER A 82 -11.12 12.81 32.65
CA SER A 82 -12.35 13.38 32.10
C SER A 82 -12.94 12.42 31.05
N PRO A 83 -14.25 12.10 31.08
CA PRO A 83 -14.83 11.03 30.26
C PRO A 83 -15.33 11.47 28.87
N ASN A 84 -15.04 12.70 28.41
CA ASN A 84 -15.51 13.19 27.11
C ASN A 84 -14.36 13.65 26.21
N GLY A 85 -13.78 12.70 25.49
CA GLY A 85 -12.98 12.94 24.30
C GLY A 85 -13.58 12.19 23.13
N ALA A 86 -14.29 12.91 22.25
CA ALA A 86 -14.66 12.37 20.94
C ALA A 86 -13.38 11.87 20.24
N PRO A 87 -13.41 10.71 19.54
CA PRO A 87 -12.22 10.17 18.91
C PRO A 87 -11.72 11.17 17.87
N ALA A 88 -10.56 11.79 18.14
CA ALA A 88 -9.83 12.53 17.14
C ALA A 88 -9.52 11.59 15.96
N PRO A 89 -9.63 12.04 14.71
CA PRO A 89 -9.24 11.23 13.56
C PRO A 89 -7.80 10.74 13.76
N PRO A 90 -7.48 9.47 13.46
CA PRO A 90 -6.16 8.93 13.73
C PRO A 90 -5.12 9.82 13.06
N SER A 91 -4.21 10.39 13.85
CA SER A 91 -3.08 11.13 13.31
C SER A 91 -2.32 10.22 12.35
N SER A 92 -1.83 10.75 11.23
CA SER A 92 -1.09 9.97 10.22
C SER A 92 0.10 9.21 10.82
N THR A 93 0.69 9.74 11.89
CA THR A 93 1.71 9.10 12.72
C THR A 93 1.20 7.84 13.41
N SER A 94 0.05 7.89 14.10
CA SER A 94 -0.56 6.72 14.73
C SER A 94 -0.95 5.63 13.71
N ALA A 95 -1.44 6.02 12.53
CA ALA A 95 -1.76 5.07 11.46
C ALA A 95 -0.49 4.40 10.90
N ARG A 96 0.59 5.16 10.73
CA ARG A 96 1.89 4.65 10.30
C ARG A 96 2.51 3.71 11.33
N GLU A 97 2.45 4.06 12.61
CA GLU A 97 2.91 3.21 13.71
C GLU A 97 2.12 1.91 13.77
N GLN A 98 0.79 1.97 13.61
CA GLN A 98 -0.06 0.78 13.54
C GLN A 98 0.27 -0.09 12.32
N PHE A 99 0.58 0.51 11.17
CA PHE A 99 1.02 -0.26 9.98
C PHE A 99 2.36 -0.95 10.22
N ILE A 100 3.34 -0.25 10.79
CA ILE A 100 4.65 -0.82 11.12
C ILE A 100 4.49 -1.92 12.16
N ALA A 101 3.68 -1.69 13.20
CA ALA A 101 3.37 -2.68 14.21
C ALA A 101 2.70 -3.92 13.61
N ALA A 102 1.70 -3.74 12.74
CA ALA A 102 1.03 -4.83 12.02
C ALA A 102 1.99 -5.63 11.12
N ALA A 103 2.95 -4.96 10.46
CA ALA A 103 3.99 -5.63 9.67
C ALA A 103 5.05 -6.33 10.54
N ALA A 104 5.22 -5.88 11.78
CA ALA A 104 6.15 -6.41 12.77
C ALA A 104 5.55 -7.51 13.66
N THR A 105 4.23 -7.77 13.62
CA THR A 105 3.54 -8.90 14.32
C THR A 105 3.90 -10.27 13.76
N ARG A 106 5.15 -10.48 13.33
CA ARG A 106 5.72 -11.81 13.15
C ARG A 106 6.01 -12.38 14.54
N GLY A 107 5.66 -13.65 14.71
CA GLY A 107 5.81 -14.39 15.97
C GLY A 107 7.24 -14.34 16.56
N PRO A 108 7.45 -14.93 17.75
CA PRO A 108 8.66 -14.78 18.55
C PRO A 108 9.94 -14.98 17.73
N LEU A 109 11.05 -14.39 18.21
CA LEU A 109 12.44 -14.30 17.68
C LEU A 109 13.11 -15.62 17.23
N ALA A 110 12.35 -16.67 16.94
CA ALA A 110 12.77 -17.89 16.32
C ALA A 110 13.58 -17.60 15.04
N PRO A 111 14.67 -18.34 14.80
CA PRO A 111 15.42 -18.27 13.56
C PRO A 111 14.49 -18.39 12.35
N ILE A 112 14.68 -17.52 11.35
CA ILE A 112 13.96 -17.60 10.08
C ILE A 112 14.53 -18.80 9.32
N LEU A 113 13.82 -19.92 9.37
CA LEU A 113 14.17 -21.14 8.66
C LEU A 113 13.35 -21.25 7.37
N PRO A 114 13.95 -21.71 6.26
CA PRO A 114 13.19 -22.12 5.09
C PRO A 114 12.14 -23.17 5.47
N ARG A 115 10.89 -22.96 5.02
CA ARG A 115 9.81 -23.93 5.21
C ARG A 115 9.76 -24.86 4.00
N SER A 116 9.68 -26.16 4.25
CA SER A 116 9.43 -27.13 3.19
C SER A 116 8.06 -26.90 2.55
N PRO A 117 7.91 -27.13 1.24
CA PRO A 117 6.61 -27.06 0.57
C PRO A 117 5.63 -28.07 1.19
N LEU A 118 4.36 -27.67 1.34
CA LEU A 118 3.33 -28.56 1.91
C LEU A 118 2.93 -29.65 0.92
N SER A 119 3.01 -29.34 -0.38
CA SER A 119 2.66 -30.22 -1.48
C SER A 119 3.47 -29.85 -2.73
N PRO A 120 3.75 -30.81 -3.64
CA PRO A 120 4.26 -30.49 -4.97
C PRO A 120 3.34 -29.58 -5.79
N PHE A 121 2.05 -29.53 -5.44
CA PHE A 121 1.00 -28.78 -6.11
C PHE A 121 0.55 -27.62 -5.24
N GLU A 122 1.39 -26.59 -5.17
CA GLU A 122 1.10 -25.37 -4.43
C GLU A 122 1.36 -24.11 -5.25
N VAL A 123 0.52 -23.10 -5.05
CA VAL A 123 0.74 -21.72 -5.47
C VAL A 123 1.19 -20.96 -4.22
N LYS A 124 2.42 -20.44 -4.23
CA LYS A 124 2.96 -19.69 -3.10
C LYS A 124 2.31 -18.32 -2.95
N ALA A 125 2.26 -17.84 -1.71
CA ALA A 125 1.97 -16.43 -1.43
C ALA A 125 2.89 -15.51 -2.26
N GLY A 126 2.34 -14.42 -2.77
CA GLY A 126 3.00 -13.50 -3.70
C GLY A 126 2.69 -13.78 -5.18
N ALA A 127 2.06 -14.90 -5.53
CA ALA A 127 1.61 -15.15 -6.88
C ALA A 127 0.49 -14.18 -7.31
N LEU A 128 0.47 -13.84 -8.60
CA LEU A 128 -0.56 -13.00 -9.20
C LEU A 128 -1.45 -13.85 -10.11
N VAL A 129 -2.77 -13.75 -9.90
CA VAL A 129 -3.77 -14.38 -10.79
C VAL A 129 -4.37 -13.30 -11.68
N SER A 130 -4.10 -13.35 -12.98
CA SER A 130 -4.68 -12.45 -13.97
C SER A 130 -6.14 -12.83 -14.27
N ALA A 131 -7.05 -11.86 -14.21
CA ALA A 131 -8.46 -12.05 -14.51
C ALA A 131 -9.07 -10.82 -15.19
N ALA A 132 -10.25 -10.99 -15.79
CA ALA A 132 -11.05 -9.92 -16.35
C ALA A 132 -12.40 -9.85 -15.64
N LEU A 133 -12.87 -8.65 -15.31
CA LEU A 133 -14.19 -8.46 -14.74
C LEU A 133 -15.28 -8.97 -15.67
N VAL A 134 -16.19 -9.80 -15.16
CA VAL A 134 -17.42 -10.21 -15.86
C VAL A 134 -18.53 -9.21 -15.57
N THR A 135 -18.59 -8.70 -14.34
CA THR A 135 -19.55 -7.68 -13.91
C THR A 135 -18.91 -6.30 -13.84
N GLY A 136 -19.67 -5.25 -14.11
CA GLY A 136 -19.23 -3.88 -13.84
C GLY A 136 -19.26 -3.56 -12.35
N ILE A 137 -18.55 -2.51 -11.95
CA ILE A 137 -18.57 -1.99 -10.57
C ILE A 137 -19.08 -0.55 -10.61
N ASN A 138 -19.98 -0.22 -9.68
CA ASN A 138 -20.42 1.14 -9.42
C ASN A 138 -20.27 1.43 -7.92
N SER A 139 -19.42 2.39 -7.56
CA SER A 139 -19.18 2.73 -6.15
C SER A 139 -20.37 3.35 -5.42
N ASP A 140 -21.48 3.65 -6.11
CA ASP A 140 -22.70 4.15 -5.47
C ASP A 140 -23.33 3.15 -4.49
N LEU A 141 -23.13 1.83 -4.70
CA LEU A 141 -23.72 0.78 -3.88
C LEU A 141 -22.76 -0.43 -3.78
N PRO A 142 -22.46 -0.94 -2.57
CA PRO A 142 -21.59 -2.10 -2.43
C PRO A 142 -22.30 -3.36 -2.92
N GLY A 143 -21.56 -4.25 -3.57
CA GLY A 143 -22.17 -5.41 -4.22
C GLY A 143 -21.20 -6.57 -4.47
N PRO A 144 -21.74 -7.72 -4.92
CA PRO A 144 -20.91 -8.80 -5.42
C PRO A 144 -20.24 -8.40 -6.74
N VAL A 145 -19.06 -8.96 -6.98
CA VAL A 145 -18.32 -8.81 -8.24
C VAL A 145 -17.79 -10.16 -8.69
N ILE A 146 -17.83 -10.38 -10.00
CA ILE A 146 -17.32 -11.59 -10.63
C ILE A 146 -16.22 -11.21 -11.61
N ALA A 147 -15.10 -11.94 -11.57
CA ALA A 147 -14.07 -11.93 -12.59
C ALA A 147 -13.81 -13.34 -13.11
N GLN A 148 -13.20 -13.43 -14.29
CA GLN A 148 -12.83 -14.69 -14.92
C GLN A 148 -11.33 -14.69 -15.19
N VAL A 149 -10.64 -15.73 -14.72
CA VAL A 149 -9.20 -15.91 -14.91
C VAL A 149 -8.90 -15.99 -16.41
N THR A 150 -7.98 -15.14 -16.87
CA THR A 150 -7.60 -15.01 -18.28
C THR A 150 -6.37 -15.82 -18.63
N GLU A 151 -5.52 -16.13 -17.65
CA GLU A 151 -4.25 -16.83 -17.85
C GLU A 151 -4.13 -17.98 -16.84
N PRO A 152 -3.70 -19.17 -17.26
CA PRO A 152 -3.50 -20.28 -16.34
C PRO A 152 -2.32 -20.01 -15.39
N VAL A 153 -2.47 -20.39 -14.12
CA VAL A 153 -1.42 -20.35 -13.10
C VAL A 153 -0.92 -21.75 -12.83
N PHE A 154 0.40 -21.90 -12.84
CA PHE A 154 1.10 -23.17 -12.70
C PHE A 154 1.62 -23.38 -11.27
N ASP A 155 1.99 -24.62 -10.96
CA ASP A 155 2.66 -24.98 -9.72
C ASP A 155 3.98 -24.22 -9.54
N HIS A 156 4.26 -23.77 -8.32
CA HIS A 156 5.45 -22.96 -8.06
C HIS A 156 6.76 -23.76 -8.19
N ARG A 157 6.71 -25.09 -7.99
CA ARG A 157 7.91 -25.94 -7.93
C ARG A 157 8.48 -26.23 -9.32
N THR A 158 7.63 -26.60 -10.27
CA THR A 158 8.03 -27.03 -11.62
C THR A 158 7.53 -26.10 -12.70
N GLY A 159 6.45 -25.36 -12.48
CA GLY A 159 5.82 -24.50 -13.49
C GLY A 159 5.21 -25.26 -14.66
N ARG A 160 4.90 -26.55 -14.48
CA ARG A 160 4.44 -27.44 -15.57
C ARG A 160 2.99 -27.90 -15.39
N THR A 161 2.51 -27.93 -14.15
CA THR A 161 1.16 -28.39 -13.83
C THR A 161 0.26 -27.19 -13.61
N VAL A 162 -0.86 -27.14 -14.34
CA VAL A 162 -1.87 -26.09 -14.15
C VAL A 162 -2.62 -26.35 -12.85
N LEU A 163 -2.60 -25.36 -11.95
CA LEU A 163 -3.33 -25.40 -10.69
C LEU A 163 -4.56 -24.49 -10.73
N ILE A 164 -4.47 -23.35 -11.42
CA ILE A 164 -5.60 -22.44 -11.66
C ILE A 164 -5.75 -22.29 -13.17
N PRO A 165 -6.74 -22.94 -13.80
CA PRO A 165 -6.94 -22.93 -15.23
C PRO A 165 -7.63 -21.63 -15.66
N GLN A 166 -7.41 -21.27 -16.92
CA GLN A 166 -8.19 -20.21 -17.57
C GLN A 166 -9.68 -20.56 -17.51
N GLY A 167 -10.52 -19.54 -17.32
CA GLY A 167 -11.97 -19.72 -17.19
C GLY A 167 -12.46 -19.95 -15.76
N THR A 168 -11.55 -20.12 -14.80
CA THR A 168 -11.88 -20.09 -13.37
C THR A 168 -12.60 -18.79 -13.02
N ARG A 169 -13.70 -18.88 -12.27
CA ARG A 169 -14.48 -17.73 -11.82
C ARG A 169 -14.04 -17.28 -10.44
N LEU A 170 -13.70 -16.01 -10.31
CA LEU A 170 -13.43 -15.33 -9.05
C LEU A 170 -14.70 -14.63 -8.59
N ILE A 171 -15.07 -14.85 -7.33
CA ILE A 171 -16.21 -14.23 -6.68
C ILE A 171 -15.67 -13.38 -5.55
N GLY A 172 -16.12 -12.14 -5.52
CA GLY A 172 -15.69 -11.16 -4.54
C GLY A 172 -16.78 -10.17 -4.21
N ARG A 173 -16.38 -9.16 -3.43
CA ARG A 173 -17.21 -8.02 -3.06
C ARG A 173 -16.39 -6.76 -3.17
N TYR A 174 -17.07 -5.65 -3.43
CA TYR A 174 -16.47 -4.33 -3.39
C TYR A 174 -17.23 -3.44 -2.40
N ASP A 175 -16.51 -2.49 -1.82
CA ASP A 175 -17.08 -1.50 -0.91
C ASP A 175 -17.40 -0.20 -1.67
N SER A 176 -18.41 0.53 -1.20
CA SER A 176 -18.87 1.81 -1.74
C SER A 176 -18.17 3.02 -1.11
N GLN A 177 -17.29 2.82 -0.11
CA GLN A 177 -16.64 3.92 0.60
C GLN A 177 -15.45 4.51 -0.18
N VAL A 178 -15.76 5.25 -1.25
CA VAL A 178 -14.79 6.13 -1.91
C VAL A 178 -14.79 7.46 -1.14
N GLY A 179 -13.87 7.61 -0.19
CA GLY A 179 -13.71 8.88 0.54
C GLY A 179 -13.34 10.04 -0.38
N TYR A 180 -13.53 11.28 0.07
CA TYR A 180 -13.17 12.46 -0.72
C TYR A 180 -11.69 12.40 -1.14
N GLY A 181 -11.42 12.55 -2.45
CA GLY A 181 -10.08 12.44 -3.03
C GLY A 181 -9.61 11.02 -3.37
N GLN A 182 -10.37 9.98 -3.03
CA GLN A 182 -10.10 8.62 -3.48
C GLN A 182 -10.69 8.39 -4.89
N ASP A 183 -9.93 7.73 -5.75
CA ASP A 183 -10.30 7.41 -7.14
C ASP A 183 -10.14 5.91 -7.44
N ARG A 184 -10.29 5.09 -6.39
CA ARG A 184 -10.13 3.64 -6.43
C ARG A 184 -11.19 2.96 -5.59
N VAL A 185 -11.65 1.80 -6.05
CA VAL A 185 -12.55 0.91 -5.30
C VAL A 185 -11.78 -0.29 -4.80
N LEU A 186 -11.86 -0.56 -3.50
CA LEU A 186 -11.31 -1.78 -2.92
C LEU A 186 -12.19 -2.97 -3.32
N VAL A 187 -11.56 -3.99 -3.87
CA VAL A 187 -12.20 -5.28 -4.16
C VAL A 187 -11.51 -6.34 -3.33
N VAL A 188 -12.31 -7.20 -2.72
CA VAL A 188 -11.84 -8.40 -2.01
C VAL A 188 -12.43 -9.64 -2.67
N TRP A 189 -11.58 -10.64 -2.90
CA TRP A 189 -11.96 -11.92 -3.49
C TRP A 189 -12.12 -12.95 -2.39
N THR A 190 -13.29 -13.57 -2.33
CA THR A 190 -13.66 -14.50 -1.27
C THR A 190 -13.63 -15.94 -1.73
N GLN A 191 -13.89 -16.19 -3.02
CA GLN A 191 -13.98 -17.55 -3.53
C GLN A 191 -13.49 -17.64 -4.98
N MET A 192 -12.91 -18.78 -5.31
CA MET A 192 -12.56 -19.17 -6.66
C MET A 192 -13.29 -20.47 -7.02
N VAL A 193 -13.90 -20.52 -8.20
CA VAL A 193 -14.66 -21.66 -8.72
C VAL A 193 -14.02 -22.12 -10.02
N PHE A 194 -13.49 -23.34 -10.00
CA PHE A 194 -12.80 -23.95 -11.12
C PHE A 194 -13.79 -24.41 -12.20
N PRO A 195 -13.37 -24.50 -13.47
CA PRO A 195 -14.19 -25.07 -14.54
C PRO A 195 -14.64 -26.52 -14.27
N SER A 196 -13.90 -27.25 -13.43
CA SER A 196 -14.25 -28.59 -12.95
C SER A 196 -15.41 -28.62 -11.94
N GLY A 197 -15.90 -27.46 -11.49
CA GLY A 197 -16.96 -27.34 -10.47
C GLY A 197 -16.45 -27.32 -9.03
N ARG A 198 -15.16 -27.58 -8.82
CA ARG A 198 -14.52 -27.43 -7.51
C ARG A 198 -14.45 -25.96 -7.11
N SER A 199 -14.34 -25.69 -5.81
CA SER A 199 -14.16 -24.33 -5.31
C SER A 199 -13.10 -24.28 -4.21
N VAL A 200 -12.49 -23.11 -4.05
CA VAL A 200 -11.55 -22.80 -2.97
C VAL A 200 -11.86 -21.42 -2.40
N ASP A 201 -11.81 -21.32 -1.08
CA ASP A 201 -11.97 -20.06 -0.36
C ASP A 201 -10.65 -19.27 -0.40
N LEU A 202 -10.74 -17.96 -0.66
CA LEU A 202 -9.62 -17.05 -0.74
C LEU A 202 -9.48 -16.15 0.51
N GLY A 203 -10.39 -16.22 1.48
CA GLY A 203 -10.25 -15.53 2.76
C GLY A 203 -10.19 -14.00 2.68
N ALA A 204 -10.77 -13.41 1.63
CA ALA A 204 -10.78 -11.97 1.34
C ALA A 204 -9.44 -11.40 0.82
N MET A 205 -8.79 -12.10 -0.11
CA MET A 205 -7.61 -11.58 -0.83
C MET A 205 -7.90 -10.27 -1.56
N VAL A 206 -6.96 -9.33 -1.51
CA VAL A 206 -7.11 -8.01 -2.11
C VAL A 206 -6.96 -8.08 -3.64
N GLY A 207 -7.88 -7.39 -4.34
CA GLY A 207 -7.81 -7.15 -5.77
C GLY A 207 -6.88 -5.99 -6.12
N LEU A 208 -6.07 -6.20 -7.14
CA LEU A 208 -5.19 -5.23 -7.76
C LEU A 208 -5.70 -4.88 -9.16
N ASP A 209 -5.35 -3.70 -9.65
CA ASP A 209 -5.53 -3.37 -11.07
C ASP A 209 -4.47 -4.03 -11.98
N ALA A 210 -4.58 -3.79 -13.28
CA ALA A 210 -3.63 -4.30 -14.27
C ALA A 210 -2.18 -3.84 -14.05
N ALA A 211 -1.97 -2.69 -13.39
CA ALA A 211 -0.65 -2.17 -13.03
C ALA A 211 -0.11 -2.77 -11.71
N GLY A 212 -0.90 -3.57 -11.00
CA GLY A 212 -0.54 -4.17 -9.71
C GLY A 212 -0.76 -3.24 -8.51
N MET A 213 -1.50 -2.15 -8.70
CA MET A 213 -1.85 -1.23 -7.61
C MET A 213 -3.08 -1.74 -6.87
N SER A 214 -3.14 -1.53 -5.55
CA SER A 214 -4.28 -1.95 -4.72
C SER A 214 -5.57 -1.25 -5.10
N GLY A 215 -6.66 -2.01 -5.18
CA GLY A 215 -7.95 -1.53 -5.63
C GLY A 215 -7.99 -1.26 -7.14
N LEU A 216 -9.20 -1.03 -7.64
CA LEU A 216 -9.44 -0.84 -9.06
C LEU A 216 -9.70 0.64 -9.34
N SER A 217 -8.96 1.19 -10.31
CA SER A 217 -9.21 2.53 -10.85
C SER A 217 -10.22 2.43 -12.00
N GLY A 218 -11.07 3.43 -12.13
CA GLY A 218 -12.09 3.51 -13.18
C GLY A 218 -12.32 4.95 -13.62
N LYS A 219 -13.37 5.17 -14.42
CA LYS A 219 -13.79 6.53 -14.75
C LYS A 219 -14.40 7.16 -13.50
N THR A 220 -13.89 8.32 -13.11
CA THR A 220 -14.38 9.09 -11.97
C THR A 220 -15.25 10.24 -12.46
N ASP A 221 -16.52 10.25 -12.07
CA ASP A 221 -17.41 11.39 -12.30
C ASP A 221 -17.35 12.30 -11.07
N ARG A 222 -16.54 13.37 -11.14
CA ARG A 222 -16.29 14.26 -9.99
C ARG A 222 -17.35 15.34 -9.76
N HIS A 223 -18.45 15.36 -10.51
CA HIS A 223 -19.50 16.41 -10.48
C HIS A 223 -19.02 17.90 -10.58
N LEU A 224 -17.70 18.16 -10.65
CA LEU A 224 -17.05 19.46 -10.82
C LEU A 224 -17.62 20.37 -11.92
N PRO A 225 -18.06 19.89 -13.10
CA PRO A 225 -18.67 20.78 -14.09
C PRO A 225 -19.96 21.44 -13.60
N VAL A 226 -20.71 20.80 -12.68
CA VAL A 226 -21.91 21.41 -12.07
C VAL A 226 -21.49 22.54 -11.12
N LEU A 227 -20.46 22.31 -10.31
CA LEU A 227 -19.91 23.31 -9.39
C LEU A 227 -19.30 24.51 -10.14
N ALA A 228 -18.52 24.24 -11.20
CA ALA A 228 -17.91 25.28 -12.03
C ALA A 228 -18.98 26.14 -12.74
N ARG A 229 -20.09 25.53 -13.20
CA ARG A 229 -21.24 26.29 -13.73
C ARG A 229 -21.89 27.15 -12.65
N ALA A 230 -22.08 26.61 -11.44
CA ALA A 230 -22.66 27.37 -10.34
C ALA A 230 -21.80 28.59 -9.94
N ILE A 231 -20.47 28.42 -9.83
CA ILE A 231 -19.52 29.51 -9.55
C ILE A 231 -19.45 30.51 -10.72
N GLY A 232 -19.46 30.01 -11.96
CA GLY A 232 -19.48 30.86 -13.15
C GLY A 232 -20.71 31.76 -13.22
N LEU A 233 -21.91 31.20 -12.98
CA LEU A 233 -23.15 31.96 -12.95
C LEU A 233 -23.19 32.98 -11.80
N SER A 234 -22.71 32.64 -10.60
CA SER A 234 -22.70 33.57 -9.46
C SER A 234 -21.75 34.75 -9.69
N THR A 235 -20.61 34.51 -10.35
CA THR A 235 -19.65 35.54 -10.72
C THR A 235 -20.26 36.51 -11.75
N LEU A 236 -20.97 35.98 -12.76
CA LEU A 236 -21.65 36.81 -13.77
C LEU A 236 -22.77 37.67 -13.15
N ILE A 237 -23.56 37.11 -12.22
CA ILE A 237 -24.60 37.87 -11.50
C ILE A 237 -23.98 38.96 -10.62
N SER A 238 -22.84 38.68 -9.97
CA SER A 238 -22.14 39.66 -9.12
C SER A 238 -21.57 40.82 -9.94
N ILE A 239 -20.96 40.54 -11.09
CA ILE A 239 -20.44 41.57 -12.01
C ILE A 239 -21.59 42.37 -12.63
N GLY A 240 -22.68 41.70 -13.05
CA GLY A 240 -23.87 42.36 -13.58
C GLY A 240 -24.56 43.26 -12.54
N GLY A 241 -24.63 42.80 -11.29
CA GLY A 241 -25.10 43.58 -10.16
C GLY A 241 -24.21 44.79 -9.86
N ALA A 242 -22.89 44.64 -9.87
CA ALA A 242 -21.95 45.75 -9.67
C ALA A 242 -22.01 46.78 -10.82
N ALA A 243 -22.18 46.34 -12.06
CA ALA A 243 -22.34 47.22 -13.22
C ALA A 243 -23.66 48.01 -13.18
N ALA A 244 -24.76 47.38 -12.75
CA ALA A 244 -26.04 48.05 -12.53
C ALA A 244 -26.01 49.04 -11.35
N GLN A 245 -25.20 48.75 -10.32
CA GLN A 245 -24.95 49.64 -9.18
C GLN A 245 -24.15 50.88 -9.60
N ASN A 246 -23.14 50.73 -10.45
CA ASN A 246 -22.31 51.84 -10.96
C ASN A 246 -23.05 52.71 -12.00
N SER A 247 -23.98 52.14 -12.76
CA SER A 247 -24.66 52.86 -13.84
C SER A 247 -25.84 53.72 -13.40
N ALA A 248 -26.35 53.55 -12.18
CA ALA A 248 -27.58 54.22 -11.77
C ALA A 248 -27.44 55.17 -10.56
N GLY A 249 -26.27 55.76 -10.40
CA GLY A 249 -26.00 56.89 -9.49
C GLY A 249 -26.73 58.21 -9.79
N ARG A 250 -27.96 58.20 -10.33
CA ARG A 250 -28.77 59.42 -10.57
C ARG A 250 -30.29 59.20 -10.39
N ARG A 251 -30.75 59.05 -9.14
CA ARG A 251 -32.06 59.53 -8.59
C ARG A 251 -32.39 58.88 -7.23
N GLY A 252 -32.95 59.68 -6.32
CA GLY A 252 -33.06 59.45 -4.87
C GLY A 252 -34.05 58.41 -4.35
N ASP A 253 -34.34 57.34 -5.10
CA ASP A 253 -35.17 56.20 -4.68
C ASP A 253 -34.34 54.92 -4.45
N ARG A 254 -33.01 55.09 -4.33
CA ARG A 254 -32.02 54.02 -4.54
C ARG A 254 -31.58 53.31 -3.25
N VAL A 255 -31.78 53.88 -2.07
CA VAL A 255 -31.28 53.31 -0.80
C VAL A 255 -31.96 51.98 -0.48
N VAL A 256 -33.28 51.88 -0.66
CA VAL A 256 -34.05 50.65 -0.40
C VAL A 256 -33.68 49.55 -1.41
N LEU A 257 -33.48 49.88 -2.68
CA LEU A 257 -33.04 48.92 -3.70
C LEU A 257 -31.57 48.51 -3.54
N GLN A 258 -30.72 49.38 -3.00
CA GLN A 258 -29.29 49.10 -2.80
C GLN A 258 -29.04 48.25 -1.56
N ASP A 259 -29.79 48.46 -0.47
CA ASP A 259 -29.80 47.57 0.70
C ASP A 259 -30.45 46.21 0.38
N ALA A 260 -31.53 46.21 -0.40
CA ALA A 260 -32.12 44.97 -0.91
C ALA A 260 -31.15 44.21 -1.83
N ALA A 261 -30.44 44.89 -2.73
CA ALA A 261 -29.44 44.28 -3.61
C ALA A 261 -28.20 43.78 -2.84
N GLY A 262 -27.75 44.52 -1.80
CA GLY A 262 -26.67 44.10 -0.91
C GLY A 262 -27.04 42.88 -0.06
N GLY A 263 -28.28 42.84 0.45
CA GLY A 263 -28.82 41.68 1.18
C GLY A 263 -29.00 40.44 0.30
N VAL A 264 -29.42 40.62 -0.97
CA VAL A 264 -29.50 39.54 -1.96
C VAL A 264 -28.10 39.04 -2.35
N ALA A 265 -27.12 39.92 -2.52
CA ALA A 265 -25.74 39.54 -2.82
C ALA A 265 -25.08 38.79 -1.64
N ALA A 266 -25.29 39.26 -0.40
CA ALA A 266 -24.75 38.61 0.80
C ALA A 266 -25.41 37.23 1.06
N SER A 267 -26.72 37.12 0.87
CA SER A 267 -27.45 35.85 1.01
C SER A 267 -27.12 34.85 -0.10
N ALA A 268 -26.90 35.32 -1.33
CA ALA A 268 -26.39 34.49 -2.43
C ALA A 268 -24.97 33.97 -2.14
N GLY A 269 -24.09 34.81 -1.56
CA GLY A 269 -22.75 34.41 -1.12
C GLY A 269 -22.77 33.32 -0.04
N GLN A 270 -23.59 33.50 1.00
CA GLN A 270 -23.74 32.50 2.07
C GLN A 270 -24.39 31.20 1.59
N SER A 271 -25.38 31.28 0.70
CA SER A 271 -26.04 30.10 0.13
C SER A 271 -25.11 29.35 -0.83
N GLY A 272 -24.30 30.08 -1.61
CA GLY A 272 -23.27 29.53 -2.49
C GLY A 272 -22.20 28.79 -1.71
N GLN A 273 -21.70 29.36 -0.60
CA GLN A 273 -20.74 28.70 0.28
C GLN A 273 -21.30 27.40 0.85
N ARG A 274 -22.53 27.39 1.38
CA ARG A 274 -23.17 26.16 1.89
C ARG A 274 -23.39 25.09 0.83
N LEU A 275 -23.71 25.49 -0.40
CA LEU A 275 -23.85 24.57 -1.54
C LEU A 275 -22.51 23.96 -1.95
N VAL A 276 -21.45 24.78 -1.99
CA VAL A 276 -20.07 24.33 -2.24
C VAL A 276 -19.64 23.37 -1.12
N GLU A 277 -19.85 23.71 0.15
CA GLU A 277 -19.56 22.83 1.30
C GLU A 277 -20.28 21.48 1.18
N ARG A 278 -21.57 21.49 0.79
CA ARG A 278 -22.38 20.28 0.64
C ARG A 278 -21.95 19.44 -0.57
N ASP A 279 -21.59 20.07 -1.68
CA ASP A 279 -21.14 19.37 -2.89
C ASP A 279 -19.71 18.81 -2.72
N LEU A 280 -18.85 19.51 -1.98
CA LEU A 280 -17.55 19.01 -1.53
C LEU A 280 -17.68 17.81 -0.58
N GLN A 281 -18.81 17.63 0.10
CA GLN A 281 -19.08 16.45 0.93
C GLN A 281 -19.60 15.25 0.13
N ARG A 282 -19.92 15.40 -1.16
CA ARG A 282 -20.40 14.29 -2.00
C ARG A 282 -19.22 13.46 -2.50
N ALA A 283 -19.21 12.18 -2.15
CA ALA A 283 -18.24 11.23 -2.69
C ALA A 283 -18.35 11.15 -4.23
N PRO A 284 -17.23 11.11 -4.97
CA PRO A 284 -17.26 10.90 -6.40
C PRO A 284 -17.78 9.49 -6.73
N THR A 285 -18.57 9.38 -7.80
CA THR A 285 -18.99 8.07 -8.32
C THR A 285 -17.88 7.50 -9.20
N LEU A 286 -17.48 6.27 -8.92
CA LEU A 286 -16.48 5.54 -9.68
C LEU A 286 -17.14 4.37 -10.40
N ARG A 287 -16.96 4.34 -11.72
CA ARG A 287 -17.50 3.29 -12.60
C ARG A 287 -16.37 2.52 -13.27
N ILE A 288 -16.47 1.20 -13.16
CA ILE A 288 -15.54 0.24 -13.76
C ILE A 288 -16.32 -0.62 -14.73
N ALA A 289 -15.88 -0.63 -15.99
CA ALA A 289 -16.57 -1.37 -17.02
C ALA A 289 -16.33 -2.88 -16.87
N PRO A 290 -17.31 -3.72 -17.23
CA PRO A 290 -17.07 -5.13 -17.51
C PRO A 290 -15.92 -5.28 -18.52
N GLY A 291 -15.15 -6.37 -18.40
CA GLY A 291 -14.00 -6.68 -19.24
C GLY A 291 -12.68 -6.07 -18.77
N GLN A 292 -12.69 -5.17 -17.77
CA GLN A 292 -11.45 -4.59 -17.25
C GLN A 292 -10.57 -5.66 -16.59
N LEU A 293 -9.27 -5.62 -16.90
CA LEU A 293 -8.27 -6.51 -16.32
C LEU A 293 -8.00 -6.17 -14.86
N VAL A 294 -7.99 -7.22 -14.05
CA VAL A 294 -7.75 -7.20 -12.62
C VAL A 294 -6.77 -8.31 -12.26
N ARG A 295 -6.07 -8.15 -11.15
CA ARG A 295 -5.15 -9.16 -10.62
C ARG A 295 -5.53 -9.49 -9.20
N VAL A 296 -5.35 -10.74 -8.80
CA VAL A 296 -5.49 -11.15 -7.40
C VAL A 296 -4.10 -11.48 -6.87
N LEU A 297 -3.72 -10.84 -5.77
CA LEU A 297 -2.51 -11.20 -5.05
C LEU A 297 -2.83 -12.32 -4.07
N ILE A 298 -2.18 -13.47 -4.26
CA ILE A 298 -2.30 -14.60 -3.34
C ILE A 298 -1.53 -14.25 -2.06
N ASP A 299 -2.22 -14.12 -0.93
CA ASP A 299 -1.60 -13.72 0.35
C ASP A 299 -1.09 -14.91 1.19
N ARG A 300 -1.52 -16.12 0.84
CA ARG A 300 -1.22 -17.38 1.54
C ARG A 300 -1.02 -18.52 0.57
N ASP A 301 -0.22 -19.49 0.96
CA ASP A 301 0.03 -20.67 0.14
C ASP A 301 -1.26 -21.44 -0.13
N LEU A 302 -1.56 -21.69 -1.40
CA LEU A 302 -2.73 -22.46 -1.84
C LEU A 302 -2.26 -23.84 -2.29
N VAL A 303 -2.73 -24.89 -1.61
CA VAL A 303 -2.54 -26.27 -2.04
C VAL A 303 -3.74 -26.67 -2.90
N LEU A 304 -3.49 -26.88 -4.19
CA LEU A 304 -4.52 -27.19 -5.17
C LEU A 304 -4.13 -28.49 -5.88
N PRO A 305 -5.02 -29.47 -6.00
CA PRO A 305 -4.73 -30.63 -6.85
C PRO A 305 -4.68 -30.20 -8.33
N PRO A 306 -3.97 -30.95 -9.18
CA PRO A 306 -3.87 -30.67 -10.61
C PRO A 306 -5.24 -30.62 -11.29
N GLU A 307 -5.47 -29.60 -12.11
CA GLU A 307 -6.62 -29.59 -13.00
C GLU A 307 -6.30 -30.40 -14.27
N GLY A 308 -7.18 -31.33 -14.66
CA GLY A 308 -7.00 -32.18 -15.84
C GLY A 308 -6.51 -33.61 -15.57
N GLY A 309 -6.42 -34.02 -14.29
CA GLY A 309 -6.41 -35.44 -13.96
C GLY A 309 -7.80 -36.02 -14.21
N SER A 310 -7.99 -36.77 -15.29
CA SER A 310 -9.19 -37.57 -15.52
C SER A 310 -9.47 -38.40 -14.28
N SER A 311 -10.61 -38.16 -13.63
CA SER A 311 -11.16 -39.09 -12.65
C SER A 311 -11.42 -40.41 -13.39
N PRO A 312 -11.00 -41.57 -12.84
CA PRO A 312 -11.26 -42.87 -13.45
C PRO A 312 -12.77 -43.19 -13.49
#